data_AF-A0A1V1WZP9-F1
#
_entry.id   AF-A0A1V1WZP9-F1
#
_cell.length_a   1.000
_cell.length_b   1.000
_cell.length_c   1.000
_cell.angle_alpha   90.00
_cell.angle_beta   90.00
_cell.angle_gamma   90.00
#
_symmetry.space_group_name_H-M   'P 1'
#
loop_
_entity.id
_entity.type
_entity.pdbx_description
1 polymer ?
#
loop_
_entity_poly.entity_id
_entity_poly.type
_entity_poly.pdbx_seq_one_letter_code
_entity_poly.pdbx_strand_id
1 'polypeptide(L)'
;MTPYEMAKMIHKDLSPVAPKLSAALNRALIDIGEGSVLVGLGKGTHEDDNVSFQEVEQINIRGNDPANILSIISGVISKLEEYTSWKVLIDKKPGSAPNTLELLYTIFRSKKIFS
;
A
#
# COMPACT_ATOMS: atom_id res chain seq x y z
N MET A 1 10.81 13.26 -0.99
CA MET A 1 10.85 12.02 -1.77
C MET A 1 9.84 12.16 -2.90
N THR A 2 10.22 11.84 -4.12
CA THR A 2 9.29 11.86 -5.28
C THR A 2 8.38 10.62 -5.27
N PRO A 3 7.21 10.64 -5.93
CA PRO A 3 6.37 9.46 -6.08
C PRO A 3 7.12 8.25 -6.68
N TYR A 4 8.04 8.49 -7.61
CA TYR A 4 8.86 7.45 -8.22
C TYR A 4 9.90 6.87 -7.24
N GLU A 5 10.58 7.72 -6.45
CA GLU A 5 11.49 7.26 -5.40
C GLU A 5 10.75 6.42 -4.34
N MET A 6 9.53 6.83 -3.99
CA MET A 6 8.65 6.09 -3.08
C MET A 6 8.26 4.74 -3.66
N ALA A 7 7.82 4.69 -4.91
CA ALA A 7 7.46 3.45 -5.60
C ALA A 7 8.65 2.47 -5.67
N LYS A 8 9.86 2.99 -5.92
CA LYS A 8 11.09 2.18 -5.92
C LYS A 8 11.41 1.60 -4.53
N MET A 9 11.25 2.39 -3.47
CA MET A 9 11.43 1.92 -2.09
C MET A 9 10.39 0.86 -1.72
N ILE A 10 9.11 1.12 -2.01
CA ILE A 10 8.00 0.16 -1.82
C ILE A 10 8.30 -1.15 -2.52
N HIS A 11 8.71 -1.09 -3.80
CA HIS A 11 9.03 -2.29 -4.55
C HIS A 11 10.20 -3.06 -3.92
N LYS A 12 11.27 -2.38 -3.53
CA LYS A 12 12.44 -3.01 -2.91
C LYS A 12 12.11 -3.69 -1.58
N ASP A 13 11.34 -3.02 -0.73
CA ASP A 13 11.16 -3.41 0.66
C ASP A 13 9.95 -4.35 0.85
N LEU A 14 8.86 -4.16 0.09
CA LEU A 14 7.64 -4.99 0.21
C LEU A 14 7.60 -6.17 -0.75
N SER A 15 8.13 -6.09 -1.96
CA SER A 15 7.94 -7.19 -2.93
C SER A 15 8.45 -8.56 -2.44
N PRO A 16 9.53 -8.66 -1.62
CA PRO A 16 9.97 -9.94 -1.08
C PRO A 16 9.02 -10.57 -0.05
N VAL A 17 8.16 -9.77 0.60
CA VAL A 17 7.34 -10.21 1.75
C VAL A 17 5.84 -10.08 1.53
N ALA A 18 5.41 -9.08 0.77
CA ALA A 18 4.02 -8.71 0.49
C ALA A 18 3.91 -8.17 -0.97
N PRO A 19 4.17 -9.02 -1.98
CA PRO A 19 4.20 -8.60 -3.39
C PRO A 19 2.89 -7.97 -3.89
N LYS A 20 1.73 -8.41 -3.41
CA LYS A 20 0.44 -7.83 -3.79
C LYS A 20 0.27 -6.43 -3.20
N LEU A 21 0.64 -6.23 -1.93
CA LEU A 21 0.65 -4.90 -1.33
C LEU A 21 1.59 -3.95 -2.09
N SER A 22 2.80 -4.42 -2.41
CA SER A 22 3.77 -3.68 -3.23
C SER A 22 3.16 -3.21 -4.56
N ALA A 23 2.54 -4.12 -5.31
CA ALA A 23 1.90 -3.81 -6.58
C ALA A 23 0.72 -2.82 -6.41
N ALA A 24 -0.11 -3.04 -5.39
CA ALA A 24 -1.26 -2.19 -5.08
C ALA A 24 -0.86 -0.75 -4.73
N LEU A 25 0.19 -0.58 -3.93
CA LEU A 25 0.71 0.75 -3.58
C LEU A 25 1.40 1.44 -4.76
N ASN A 26 2.14 0.69 -5.59
CA ASN A 26 2.73 1.26 -6.81
C ASN A 26 1.65 1.73 -7.79
N ARG A 27 0.57 0.96 -7.96
CA ARG A 27 -0.60 1.39 -8.74
C ARG A 27 -1.24 2.66 -8.17
N ALA A 28 -1.41 2.72 -6.85
CA ALA A 28 -1.91 3.92 -6.19
C ALA A 28 -1.03 5.15 -6.47
N LEU A 29 0.29 5.02 -6.45
CA LEU A 29 1.20 6.14 -6.65
C LEU A 29 1.36 6.55 -8.12
N ILE A 30 1.56 5.58 -9.00
CA ILE A 30 2.01 5.82 -10.37
C ILE A 30 0.86 5.88 -11.36
N ASP A 31 -0.21 5.11 -11.15
CA ASP A 31 -1.30 5.01 -12.12
C ASP A 31 -2.47 5.93 -11.75
N ILE A 32 -2.76 6.04 -10.45
CA ILE A 32 -3.96 6.74 -9.95
C ILE A 32 -3.62 8.06 -9.24
N GLY A 33 -2.46 8.13 -8.61
CA GLY A 33 -2.06 9.22 -7.71
C GLY A 33 -0.99 10.13 -8.27
N GLU A 34 -0.31 10.81 -7.36
CA GLU A 34 0.57 11.96 -7.58
C GLU A 34 1.69 11.75 -8.62
N GLY A 35 2.02 10.50 -8.97
CA GLY A 35 2.99 10.15 -10.02
C GLY A 35 2.40 9.91 -11.41
N SER A 36 1.08 9.91 -11.56
CA SER A 36 0.40 9.63 -12.83
C SER A 36 0.34 10.85 -13.74
N VAL A 37 0.76 10.68 -14.99
CA VAL A 37 0.59 11.71 -16.05
C VAL A 37 -0.89 11.95 -16.37
N LEU A 38 -1.78 11.05 -15.91
CA LEU A 38 -3.21 11.07 -16.19
C LEU A 38 -4.06 11.62 -15.03
N VAL A 39 -3.43 12.10 -13.94
CA VAL A 39 -4.17 12.75 -12.85
C VAL A 39 -4.93 13.96 -13.41
N GLY A 40 -6.24 14.01 -13.19
CA GLY A 40 -7.13 15.11 -13.61
C GLY A 40 -7.58 15.08 -15.08
N LEU A 41 -7.15 14.11 -15.89
CA LEU A 41 -7.58 13.99 -17.29
C LEU A 41 -8.88 13.18 -17.49
N GLY A 42 -9.32 12.43 -16.47
CA GLY A 42 -10.54 11.63 -16.49
C GLY A 42 -11.36 11.76 -15.20
N LYS A 43 -12.65 11.42 -15.28
CA LYS A 43 -13.52 11.42 -14.09
C LYS A 43 -13.03 10.37 -13.09
N GLY A 44 -12.73 10.78 -11.85
CA GLY A 44 -12.19 9.87 -10.83
C GLY A 44 -10.67 9.76 -10.82
N THR A 45 -9.95 10.51 -11.67
CA THR A 45 -8.48 10.54 -11.70
C THR A 45 -7.89 11.83 -11.15
N HIS A 46 -8.71 12.81 -10.73
CA HIS A 46 -8.20 14.04 -10.14
C HIS A 46 -7.55 13.75 -8.78
N GLU A 47 -6.59 14.56 -8.37
CA GLU A 47 -5.90 14.39 -7.07
C GLU A 47 -6.88 14.46 -5.88
N ASP A 48 -7.92 15.29 -6.02
CA ASP A 48 -9.02 15.45 -5.06
C ASP A 48 -10.08 14.34 -5.08
N ASP A 49 -10.03 13.41 -6.03
CA ASP A 49 -11.04 12.36 -6.10
C ASP A 49 -10.86 11.36 -4.97
N ASN A 50 -11.97 11.02 -4.30
CA ASN A 50 -12.00 9.96 -3.31
C ASN A 50 -11.83 8.61 -4.02
N VAL A 51 -10.65 8.03 -3.87
CA VAL A 51 -10.33 6.70 -4.38
C VAL A 51 -10.13 5.75 -3.22
N SER A 52 -10.77 4.59 -3.27
CA SER A 52 -10.55 3.49 -2.34
C SER A 52 -10.64 2.16 -3.09
N PHE A 53 -9.76 1.23 -2.75
CA PHE A 53 -9.80 -0.14 -3.24
C PHE A 53 -9.19 -1.09 -2.23
N GLN A 54 -9.49 -2.38 -2.40
CA GLN A 54 -9.07 -3.43 -1.49
C GLN A 54 -8.21 -4.46 -2.20
N GLU A 55 -7.25 -5.04 -1.47
CA GLU A 55 -6.46 -6.17 -1.92
C GLU A 55 -6.33 -7.20 -0.79
N VAL A 56 -6.38 -8.49 -1.14
CA VAL A 56 -6.22 -9.59 -0.19
C VAL A 56 -4.95 -10.36 -0.52
N GLU A 57 -4.12 -10.58 0.48
CA GLU A 57 -2.86 -11.29 0.34
C GLU A 57 -2.70 -12.37 1.39
N GLN A 58 -2.25 -13.55 0.93
CA GLN A 58 -1.82 -14.63 1.79
C GLN A 58 -0.29 -14.68 1.76
N ILE A 59 0.32 -14.41 2.91
CA ILE A 59 1.77 -14.43 3.07
C ILE A 59 2.17 -15.74 3.74
N ASN A 60 3.07 -16.47 3.10
CA ASN A 60 3.67 -17.67 3.69
C ASN A 60 4.72 -17.25 4.73
N ILE A 61 4.49 -17.63 5.99
CA ILE A 61 5.38 -17.30 7.12
C ILE A 61 6.31 -18.48 7.47
N ARG A 62 6.34 -19.55 6.67
CA ARG A 62 7.22 -20.71 6.93
C ARG A 62 8.69 -20.29 6.85
N GLY A 63 9.36 -20.30 8.00
CA GLY A 63 10.77 -19.90 8.12
C GLY A 63 11.00 -18.40 8.32
N ASN A 64 9.93 -17.60 8.42
CA ASN A 64 9.99 -16.16 8.72
C ASN A 64 9.17 -15.85 9.96
N ASP A 65 9.67 -14.94 10.79
CA ASP A 65 8.91 -14.41 11.93
C ASP A 65 7.75 -13.52 11.42
N PRO A 66 6.48 -13.84 11.74
CA PRO A 66 5.34 -13.00 11.38
C PRO A 66 5.46 -11.56 11.89
N ALA A 67 6.09 -11.36 13.05
CA ALA A 67 6.30 -10.03 13.61
C ALA A 67 7.25 -9.20 12.74
N ASN A 68 8.30 -9.83 12.19
CA ASN A 68 9.23 -9.16 11.28
C ASN A 68 8.54 -8.72 9.99
N ILE A 69 7.68 -9.57 9.40
CA ILE A 69 6.91 -9.23 8.20
C ILE A 69 5.99 -8.03 8.47
N LEU A 70 5.24 -8.07 9.58
CA LEU A 70 4.36 -6.96 9.95
C LEU A 70 5.14 -5.67 10.23
N SER A 71 6.33 -5.76 10.81
CA SER A 71 7.22 -4.62 11.04
C SER A 71 7.67 -3.97 9.74
N ILE A 72 8.10 -4.76 8.74
CA ILE A 72 8.46 -4.27 7.41
C ILE A 72 7.27 -3.56 6.75
N ILE A 73 6.09 -4.22 6.77
CA ILE A 73 4.85 -3.65 6.22
C ILE A 73 4.52 -2.31 6.87
N SER A 74 4.54 -2.26 8.20
CA SER A 74 4.21 -1.05 8.98
C SER A 74 5.21 0.08 8.72
N GLY A 75 6.50 -0.25 8.60
CA GLY A 75 7.55 0.72 8.30
C GLY A 75 7.39 1.36 6.91
N VAL A 76 7.01 0.58 5.90
CA VAL A 76 6.75 1.10 4.56
C VAL A 76 5.48 1.94 4.52
N ILE A 77 4.41 1.49 5.18
CA ILE A 77 3.15 2.25 5.26
C ILE A 77 3.36 3.58 5.97
N SER A 78 4.07 3.61 7.10
CA SER A 78 4.36 4.86 7.82
C SER A 78 5.04 5.90 6.91
N LYS A 79 5.99 5.46 6.06
CA LYS A 79 6.64 6.35 5.10
C LYS A 79 5.68 6.77 3.99
N LEU A 80 4.91 5.85 3.42
CA LEU A 80 3.90 6.17 2.40
C LEU A 80 2.98 7.30 2.90
N GLU A 81 2.48 7.15 4.13
CA GLU A 81 1.53 8.08 4.74
C GLU A 81 2.13 9.44 5.11
N GLU A 82 3.44 9.50 5.37
CA GLU A 82 4.18 10.74 5.62
C GLU A 82 4.29 11.57 4.35
N TYR A 83 4.70 10.93 3.25
CA TYR A 83 5.04 11.63 2.01
C TYR A 83 3.89 11.78 1.01
N THR A 84 2.78 11.05 1.18
CA THR A 84 1.69 11.01 0.19
C THR A 84 0.32 11.20 0.84
N SER A 85 -0.71 11.37 0.00
CA SER A 85 -2.11 11.45 0.46
C SER A 85 -2.77 10.06 0.63
N TRP A 86 -2.02 8.99 0.36
CA TRP A 86 -2.51 7.62 0.49
C TRP A 86 -2.40 7.11 1.91
N LYS A 87 -3.41 6.33 2.30
CA LYS A 87 -3.58 5.69 3.60
C LYS A 87 -3.87 4.21 3.41
N VAL A 88 -3.46 3.40 4.37
CA VAL A 88 -3.63 1.94 4.32
C VAL A 88 -4.20 1.42 5.63
N LEU A 89 -5.37 0.79 5.59
CA LEU A 89 -5.85 -0.05 6.69
C LEU A 89 -5.45 -1.49 6.42
N ILE A 90 -5.02 -2.18 7.47
CA ILE A 90 -4.63 -3.59 7.41
C ILE A 90 -5.48 -4.37 8.38
N ASP A 91 -6.29 -5.28 7.86
CA ASP A 91 -7.07 -6.22 8.63
C ASP A 91 -6.45 -7.62 8.51
N LYS A 92 -6.14 -8.23 9.65
CA LYS A 92 -5.75 -9.64 9.69
C LYS A 92 -7.03 -10.49 9.72
N LYS A 93 -7.21 -11.36 8.72
CA LYS A 93 -8.39 -12.23 8.70
C LYS A 93 -8.25 -13.41 9.67
N PRO A 94 -9.33 -13.78 10.39
CA PRO A 94 -9.35 -14.99 11.20
C PRO A 94 -9.40 -16.24 10.30
N GLY A 95 -8.71 -17.31 10.70
CA GLY A 95 -8.78 -18.61 10.02
C GLY A 95 -7.72 -18.87 8.94
N SER A 96 -6.63 -18.09 8.92
CA SER A 96 -5.50 -18.38 8.02
C SER A 96 -4.88 -19.75 8.38
N ALA A 97 -4.59 -20.54 7.34
CA ALA A 97 -3.99 -21.86 7.48
C ALA A 97 -2.69 -21.79 8.33
N PRO A 98 -2.29 -22.89 9.01
CA PRO A 98 -1.03 -22.93 9.74
C PRO A 98 0.12 -22.44 8.85
N ASN A 99 0.95 -21.54 9.38
CA ASN A 99 2.05 -20.91 8.65
C ASN A 99 1.64 -19.98 7.49
N THR A 100 0.42 -19.44 7.52
CA THR A 100 0.01 -18.35 6.62
C THR A 100 -0.57 -17.18 7.39
N LEU A 101 -0.32 -15.99 6.87
CA LEU A 101 -0.91 -14.74 7.33
C LEU A 101 -1.79 -14.20 6.21
N GLU A 102 -3.11 -14.17 6.43
CA GLU A 102 -4.03 -13.56 5.46
C GLU A 102 -4.33 -12.11 5.89
N LEU A 103 -3.94 -11.17 5.04
CA LEU A 103 -4.13 -9.75 5.24
C LEU A 103 -5.09 -9.19 4.19
N LEU A 104 -6.01 -8.35 4.63
CA LEU A 104 -6.82 -7.48 3.79
C LEU A 104 -6.26 -6.07 3.92
N TYR A 105 -5.94 -5.47 2.79
CA TYR A 105 -5.50 -4.08 2.70
C TYR A 105 -6.64 -3.25 2.13
N THR A 106 -7.01 -2.17 2.81
CA THR A 106 -7.86 -1.12 2.24
C THR A 106 -6.99 0.10 1.98
N ILE A 107 -6.76 0.41 0.71
CA ILE A 107 -5.92 1.51 0.27
C ILE A 107 -6.84 2.63 -0.20
N PHE A 108 -6.69 3.81 0.38
CA PHE A 108 -7.56 4.93 0.08
C PHE A 108 -6.80 6.25 0.12
N ARG A 109 -7.29 7.22 -0.65
CA ARG A 109 -6.75 8.58 -0.60
C ARG A 109 -7.54 9.38 0.41
N SER A 110 -6.85 9.96 1.38
CA SER A 110 -7.42 10.94 2.29
C SER A 110 -6.85 12.32 1.97
N LYS A 111 -7.70 13.32 1.79
CA LYS A 111 -7.24 14.70 1.65
C LYS A 111 -6.44 15.07 2.90
N LYS A 112 -5.17 15.49 2.74
CA LYS A 112 -4.42 16.10 3.85
C LYS A 112 -5.16 17.38 4.24
N ILE A 113 -5.89 17.35 5.35
CA ILE A 113 -6.39 18.56 5.98
C ILE A 113 -5.17 19.22 6.60
N PHE A 114 -4.53 20.12 5.85
CA PHE A 114 -3.57 21.05 6.45
C PHE A 114 -4.40 21.99 7.33
N SER A 115 -4.31 21.79 8.64
CA SER A 115 -4.75 22.75 9.66
C SER A 115 -3.66 23.81 9.88
#